data_AF-A0A437JKQ0-F1
#
_entry.id   AF-A0A437JKQ0-F1
#
_cell.length_a   1.000
_cell.length_b   1.000
_cell.length_c   1.000
_cell.angle_alpha   90.00
_cell.angle_beta   90.00
_cell.angle_gamma   90.00
#
_symmetry.space_group_name_H-M   'P 1'
#
loop_
_entity.id
_entity.type
_entity.pdbx_description
1 polymer ?
#
loop_
_entity_poly.entity_id
_entity_poly.type
_entity_poly.pdbx_seq_one_letter_code
_entity_poly.pdbx_strand_id
1 'polypeptide(L)'
;MRVTSDVLGGLLRPPAPPPKRPTSRERAAMNRLRVLQAVAEHGHLRCSDLAAACWPSAKYAEQMAQRTVRSLVESGELMPRRNCHGGLSYVLTRPGAATLEVRGIEARHGLDLASVSGPTFTHNALTARWCLHKRGEGFETFSEYALMNANATGRAPVTAQQLLKRYGKLPDAVLVRGERLWLAETESAPKSTQELMRIAALAEHVGRKVHPELPFVLAGLFVVFDAEQNHAGRIARAARERWQRYNNADQALLASRITLARVSLGLPLTWRGCSEERLTLQSKTQPV
;
A
#
# COMPACT_ATOMS: atom_id res chain seq x y z
N MET A 1 19.39 -57.79 9.49
CA MET A 1 18.33 -56.77 9.69
C MET A 1 17.12 -57.18 8.86
N ARG A 2 15.97 -57.47 9.48
CA ARG A 2 14.72 -57.73 8.75
C ARG A 2 14.10 -56.37 8.38
N VAL A 3 14.01 -56.09 7.09
CA VAL A 3 13.25 -54.94 6.58
C VAL A 3 11.78 -55.24 6.83
N THR A 4 11.13 -54.47 7.70
CA THR A 4 9.70 -54.60 7.98
C THR A 4 8.89 -54.14 6.76
N SER A 5 7.74 -54.79 6.51
CA SER A 5 6.89 -54.50 5.35
C SER A 5 6.40 -53.05 5.28
N ASP A 6 6.42 -52.34 6.41
CA ASP A 6 6.04 -50.93 6.50
C ASP A 6 6.99 -50.00 5.75
N VAL A 7 8.28 -50.36 5.64
CA VAL A 7 9.28 -49.59 4.88
C VAL A 7 9.04 -49.72 3.37
N LEU A 8 8.60 -50.90 2.90
CA LEU A 8 8.24 -51.13 1.50
C LEU A 8 6.85 -50.56 1.15
N GLY A 9 5.92 -50.52 2.12
CA GLY A 9 4.59 -49.95 1.93
C GLY A 9 4.58 -48.43 1.69
N GLY A 10 5.60 -47.71 2.17
CA GLY A 10 5.78 -46.28 1.88
C GLY A 10 6.28 -45.99 0.46
N LEU A 11 7.03 -46.93 -0.16
CA LEU A 11 7.62 -46.81 -1.49
C LEU A 11 6.63 -47.17 -2.63
N LEU A 12 5.52 -47.84 -2.31
CA LEU A 12 4.49 -48.26 -3.26
C LEU A 12 3.21 -47.42 -3.18
N ARG A 13 3.16 -46.35 -2.37
CA ARG A 13 2.04 -45.42 -2.39
C ARG A 13 2.06 -44.67 -3.73
N PRO A 14 1.03 -44.80 -4.58
CA PRO A 14 0.94 -43.97 -5.76
C PRO A 14 1.04 -42.50 -5.33
N PRO A 15 1.78 -41.66 -6.07
CA PRO A 15 1.94 -40.26 -5.73
C PRO A 15 0.54 -39.64 -5.56
N ALA A 16 0.38 -38.79 -4.54
CA ALA A 16 -0.87 -38.12 -4.28
C ALA A 16 -1.36 -37.48 -5.60
N PRO A 17 -2.64 -37.67 -5.98
CA PRO A 17 -3.13 -37.16 -7.24
C PRO A 17 -2.88 -35.66 -7.32
N PRO A 18 -2.48 -35.15 -8.50
CA PRO A 18 -2.21 -33.73 -8.65
C PRO A 18 -3.47 -32.94 -8.26
N PRO A 19 -3.31 -31.79 -7.57
CA PRO A 19 -4.45 -31.00 -7.12
C PRO A 19 -5.35 -30.66 -8.31
N LYS A 20 -6.66 -30.88 -8.14
CA LYS A 20 -7.66 -30.64 -9.19
C LYS A 20 -7.56 -29.19 -9.65
N ARG A 21 -7.35 -29.00 -10.96
CA ARG A 21 -7.32 -27.65 -11.53
C ARG A 21 -8.69 -26.99 -11.34
N PRO A 22 -8.75 -25.73 -10.89
CA PRO A 22 -10.02 -25.03 -10.73
C PRO A 22 -10.77 -24.93 -12.06
N THR A 23 -12.07 -25.18 -12.00
CA THR A 23 -13.01 -24.94 -13.10
C THR A 23 -13.04 -23.47 -13.50
N SER A 24 -13.57 -23.16 -14.68
CA SER A 24 -13.75 -21.77 -15.13
C SER A 24 -14.63 -20.95 -14.18
N ARG A 25 -15.69 -21.58 -13.64
CA ARG A 25 -16.61 -20.98 -12.68
C ARG A 25 -15.93 -20.65 -11.35
N GLU A 26 -15.14 -21.57 -10.81
CA GLU A 26 -14.38 -21.35 -9.58
C GLU A 26 -13.35 -20.23 -9.74
N ARG A 27 -12.64 -20.19 -10.88
CA ARG A 27 -11.71 -19.08 -11.19
C ARG A 27 -12.43 -17.74 -11.27
N ALA A 28 -13.59 -17.69 -11.91
CA ALA A 28 -14.39 -16.47 -11.99
C ALA A 28 -14.84 -16.00 -10.60
N ALA A 29 -15.32 -16.90 -9.76
CA ALA A 29 -15.70 -16.59 -8.38
C ALA A 29 -14.51 -16.06 -7.55
N MET A 30 -13.34 -16.68 -7.68
CA MET A 30 -12.13 -16.25 -6.99
C MET A 30 -11.63 -14.88 -7.49
N ASN A 31 -11.71 -14.62 -8.80
CA ASN A 31 -11.38 -13.32 -9.37
C ASN A 31 -12.31 -12.20 -8.87
N ARG A 32 -13.62 -12.48 -8.79
CA ARG A 32 -14.60 -11.55 -8.21
C ARG A 32 -14.26 -11.22 -6.77
N LEU A 33 -13.99 -12.24 -5.96
CA LEU A 33 -13.62 -12.08 -4.56
C LEU A 33 -12.36 -11.21 -4.39
N ARG A 34 -11.31 -11.47 -5.18
CA ARG A 34 -10.07 -10.67 -5.16
C ARG A 34 -10.32 -9.19 -5.46
N VAL A 35 -11.16 -8.90 -6.46
CA VAL A 35 -11.50 -7.52 -6.82
C VAL A 35 -12.26 -6.83 -5.67
N LEU A 36 -13.25 -7.50 -5.08
CA LEU A 36 -14.01 -6.95 -3.96
C LEU A 36 -13.12 -6.69 -2.73
N GLN A 37 -12.23 -7.64 -2.39
CA GLN A 37 -11.26 -7.47 -1.31
C GLN A 37 -10.31 -6.29 -1.58
N ALA A 38 -9.79 -6.16 -2.80
CA ALA A 38 -8.91 -5.06 -3.16
C ALA A 38 -9.61 -3.69 -3.01
N VAL A 39 -10.87 -3.57 -3.46
CA VAL A 39 -11.64 -2.33 -3.26
C VAL A 39 -11.93 -2.08 -1.78
N ALA A 40 -12.30 -3.11 -1.02
CA ALA A 40 -12.56 -2.99 0.42
C ALA A 40 -11.32 -2.54 1.21
N GLU A 41 -10.12 -2.90 0.78
CA GLU A 41 -8.87 -2.49 1.46
C GLU A 41 -8.45 -1.05 1.15
N HIS A 42 -8.75 -0.54 -0.04
CA HIS A 42 -8.30 0.78 -0.50
C HIS A 42 -9.43 1.81 -0.56
N GLY A 43 -10.68 1.42 -0.30
CA GLY A 43 -11.89 2.22 -0.38
C GLY A 43 -12.38 2.40 -1.82
N HIS A 44 -11.50 2.84 -2.73
CA HIS A 44 -11.77 2.89 -4.16
C HIS A 44 -10.53 2.60 -5.00
N LEU A 45 -10.72 1.96 -6.15
CA LEU A 45 -9.62 1.67 -7.08
C LEU A 45 -10.02 1.92 -8.52
N ARG A 46 -9.04 2.31 -9.35
CA ARG A 46 -9.21 2.37 -10.80
C ARG A 46 -8.98 0.98 -11.40
N CYS A 47 -9.36 0.81 -12.66
CA CYS A 47 -9.19 -0.48 -13.33
C CYS A 47 -7.71 -0.91 -13.44
N SER A 48 -6.80 0.04 -13.70
CA SER A 48 -5.35 -0.22 -13.73
C SER A 48 -4.77 -0.60 -12.35
N ASP A 49 -5.35 -0.09 -11.27
CA ASP A 49 -4.96 -0.47 -9.91
C ASP A 49 -5.48 -1.87 -9.57
N LEU A 50 -6.73 -2.17 -9.93
CA LEU A 50 -7.30 -3.51 -9.80
C LEU A 50 -6.52 -4.57 -10.59
N ALA A 51 -6.05 -4.20 -11.78
CA ALA A 51 -5.18 -5.06 -12.58
C ALA A 51 -3.91 -5.45 -11.82
N ALA A 52 -3.24 -4.48 -11.20
CA ALA A 52 -2.03 -4.76 -10.41
C ALA A 52 -2.33 -5.47 -9.09
N ALA A 53 -3.46 -5.19 -8.44
CA ALA A 53 -3.84 -5.84 -7.20
C ALA A 53 -4.18 -7.32 -7.40
N CYS A 54 -4.92 -7.65 -8.45
CA CYS A 54 -5.49 -8.98 -8.64
C CYS A 54 -4.67 -9.88 -9.58
N TRP A 55 -3.90 -9.28 -10.50
CA TRP A 55 -3.12 -9.97 -11.53
C TRP A 55 -1.78 -9.28 -11.81
N PRO A 56 -0.89 -9.10 -10.81
CA PRO A 56 0.33 -8.29 -10.93
C PRO A 56 1.29 -8.73 -12.07
N SER A 57 1.29 -10.02 -12.40
CA SER A 57 2.20 -10.59 -13.42
C SER A 57 1.51 -11.01 -14.72
N ALA A 58 0.21 -10.72 -14.89
CA ALA A 58 -0.53 -11.18 -16.07
C ALA A 58 -0.39 -10.22 -17.26
N LYS A 59 -0.02 -10.74 -18.43
CA LYS A 59 0.09 -9.96 -19.69
C LYS A 59 -1.19 -9.19 -20.03
N TYR A 60 -2.36 -9.77 -19.73
CA TYR A 60 -3.68 -9.19 -20.02
C TYR A 60 -4.43 -8.76 -18.75
N ALA A 61 -3.70 -8.37 -17.70
CA ALA A 61 -4.26 -8.02 -16.39
C ALA A 61 -5.38 -6.97 -16.48
N GLU A 62 -5.19 -5.92 -17.28
CA GLU A 62 -6.17 -4.84 -17.39
C GLU A 62 -7.47 -5.29 -18.07
N GLN A 63 -7.38 -6.10 -19.12
CA GLN A 63 -8.57 -6.67 -19.77
C GLN A 63 -9.32 -7.61 -18.82
N MET A 64 -8.59 -8.38 -18.00
CA MET A 64 -9.19 -9.23 -16.97
C MET A 64 -9.89 -8.40 -15.90
N ALA A 65 -9.28 -7.31 -15.46
CA ALA A 65 -9.88 -6.36 -14.52
C ALA A 65 -11.15 -5.74 -15.09
N GLN A 66 -11.11 -5.22 -16.33
CA GLN A 66 -12.26 -4.61 -16.99
C GLN A 66 -13.44 -5.59 -17.10
N ARG A 67 -13.22 -6.84 -17.53
CA ARG A 67 -14.28 -7.86 -17.61
C ARG A 67 -14.87 -8.18 -16.24
N THR A 68 -14.01 -8.37 -15.24
CA THR A 68 -14.45 -8.73 -13.88
C THR A 68 -15.25 -7.58 -13.26
N VAL A 69 -14.76 -6.35 -13.39
CA VAL A 69 -15.43 -5.15 -12.88
C VAL A 69 -16.76 -4.93 -13.56
N ARG A 70 -16.85 -5.06 -14.89
CA ARG A 70 -18.13 -4.94 -15.61
C ARG A 70 -19.18 -5.88 -15.03
N SER A 71 -18.82 -7.15 -14.84
CA SER A 71 -19.71 -8.15 -14.26
C SER A 71 -20.07 -7.88 -12.79
N LEU A 72 -19.19 -7.25 -12.00
CA LEU A 72 -19.48 -6.84 -10.62
C LEU A 72 -20.37 -5.59 -10.54
N VAL A 73 -20.25 -4.69 -11.51
CA VAL A 73 -21.12 -3.52 -11.66
C VAL A 73 -22.52 -3.94 -12.12
N GLU A 74 -22.61 -4.84 -13.09
CA GLU A 74 -23.88 -5.42 -13.55
C GLU A 74 -24.62 -6.16 -12.42
N SER A 75 -23.90 -6.81 -11.51
CA SER A 75 -24.49 -7.44 -10.31
C SER A 75 -24.68 -6.49 -9.13
N GLY A 76 -24.38 -5.20 -9.28
CA GLY A 76 -24.59 -4.19 -8.24
C GLY A 76 -23.63 -4.27 -7.05
N GLU A 77 -22.54 -5.04 -7.12
CA GLU A 77 -21.56 -5.19 -6.03
C GLU A 77 -20.49 -4.10 -6.03
N LEU A 78 -20.23 -3.51 -7.20
CA LEU A 78 -19.40 -2.32 -7.36
C LEU A 78 -20.20 -1.19 -8.00
N MET A 79 -19.88 0.04 -7.62
CA MET A 79 -20.44 1.23 -8.25
C MET A 79 -19.33 2.03 -8.94
N PRO A 80 -19.46 2.31 -10.25
CA PRO A 80 -18.55 3.20 -10.94
C PRO A 80 -18.81 4.65 -10.50
N ARG A 81 -17.74 5.39 -10.24
CA ARG A 81 -17.77 6.81 -9.92
C ARG A 81 -16.73 7.56 -10.74
N ARG A 82 -17.11 8.70 -11.28
CA ARG A 82 -16.17 9.59 -11.98
C ARG A 82 -15.15 10.14 -10.99
N ASN A 83 -13.88 10.06 -11.34
CA ASN A 83 -12.79 10.66 -10.57
C ASN A 83 -12.41 12.05 -11.08
N CYS A 84 -11.57 12.77 -10.33
CA CYS A 84 -11.19 14.14 -10.67
C CYS A 84 -10.40 14.26 -11.99
N HIS A 85 -9.89 13.15 -12.53
CA HIS A 85 -9.17 13.11 -13.81
C HIS A 85 -10.05 12.64 -14.97
N GLY A 86 -11.37 12.58 -14.79
CA GLY A 86 -12.33 12.20 -15.82
C GLY A 86 -12.46 10.69 -16.07
N GLY A 87 -11.67 9.86 -15.40
CA GLY A 87 -11.76 8.41 -15.45
C GLY A 87 -12.78 7.82 -14.47
N LEU A 88 -12.84 6.50 -14.40
CA LEU A 88 -13.66 5.77 -13.43
C LEU A 88 -12.82 5.17 -12.31
N SER A 89 -13.32 5.33 -11.09
CA SER A 89 -12.92 4.57 -9.91
C SER A 89 -14.13 3.78 -9.42
N TYR A 90 -13.88 2.61 -8.83
CA TYR A 90 -14.93 1.71 -8.39
C TYR A 90 -14.91 1.64 -6.86
N VAL A 91 -16.10 1.81 -6.26
CA VAL A 91 -16.32 1.68 -4.82
C VAL A 91 -17.17 0.46 -4.52
N LEU A 92 -17.02 -0.09 -3.32
CA LEU A 92 -17.84 -1.18 -2.83
C LEU A 92 -19.25 -0.67 -2.52
N THR A 93 -20.28 -1.38 -2.98
CA THR A 93 -21.67 -1.09 -2.60
C THR A 93 -22.06 -1.83 -1.32
N ARG A 94 -23.26 -1.59 -0.80
CA ARG A 94 -23.82 -2.41 0.29
C ARG A 94 -23.91 -3.90 -0.07
N PRO A 95 -24.47 -4.30 -1.24
CA PRO A 95 -24.41 -5.68 -1.71
C PRO A 95 -22.99 -6.25 -1.79
N GLY A 96 -22.02 -5.48 -2.31
CA GLY A 96 -20.64 -5.93 -2.40
C GLY A 96 -19.98 -6.17 -1.04
N ALA A 97 -20.28 -5.31 -0.06
CA ALA A 97 -19.84 -5.50 1.33
C ALA A 97 -20.46 -6.76 1.95
N ALA A 98 -21.78 -6.95 1.80
CA ALA A 98 -22.46 -8.15 2.28
C ALA A 98 -21.90 -9.44 1.66
N THR A 99 -21.51 -9.42 0.37
CA THR A 99 -20.83 -10.55 -0.29
C THR A 99 -19.54 -10.93 0.44
N LEU A 100 -18.77 -9.95 0.92
CA LEU A 100 -17.55 -10.19 1.67
C LEU A 100 -17.86 -10.70 3.08
N GLU A 101 -18.84 -10.11 3.77
CA GLU A 101 -19.23 -10.48 5.14
C GLU A 101 -19.69 -11.94 5.24
N VAL A 102 -20.49 -12.42 4.27
CA VAL A 102 -20.91 -13.84 4.20
C VAL A 102 -19.72 -14.81 4.09
N ARG A 103 -18.54 -14.31 3.70
CA ARG A 103 -17.29 -15.08 3.61
C ARG A 103 -16.36 -14.82 4.79
N GLY A 104 -16.84 -14.20 5.87
CA GLY A 104 -16.05 -13.85 7.04
C GLY A 104 -15.08 -12.70 6.79
N ILE A 105 -15.32 -11.88 5.77
CA ILE A 105 -14.50 -10.72 5.46
C ILE A 105 -15.29 -9.46 5.82
N GLU A 106 -14.91 -8.83 6.92
CA GLU A 106 -15.44 -7.53 7.31
C GLU A 106 -15.11 -6.47 6.24
N ALA A 107 -16.12 -5.75 5.78
CA ALA A 107 -15.97 -4.74 4.74
C ALA A 107 -16.99 -3.61 4.93
N ARG A 108 -16.61 -2.38 4.60
CA ARG A 108 -17.51 -1.23 4.59
C ARG A 108 -17.80 -0.80 3.17
N HIS A 109 -19.03 -0.37 2.90
CA HIS A 109 -19.35 0.22 1.60
C HIS A 109 -18.67 1.58 1.44
N GLY A 110 -18.37 1.99 0.21
CA GLY A 110 -17.65 3.22 -0.11
C GLY A 110 -18.50 4.30 -0.79
N LEU A 111 -19.83 4.24 -0.68
CA LEU A 111 -20.75 5.14 -1.38
C LEU A 111 -20.59 6.62 -0.98
N ASP A 112 -20.17 6.86 0.26
CA ASP A 112 -19.94 8.15 0.92
C ASP A 112 -18.49 8.65 0.80
N LEU A 113 -17.61 7.92 0.11
CA LEU A 113 -16.21 8.31 -0.03
C LEU A 113 -16.06 9.59 -0.88
N ALA A 114 -15.75 10.70 -0.21
CA ALA A 114 -15.45 11.98 -0.87
C ALA A 114 -14.14 11.92 -1.68
N SER A 115 -13.20 11.03 -1.32
CA SER A 115 -11.88 10.93 -1.96
C SER A 115 -11.92 10.51 -3.43
N VAL A 116 -13.05 9.96 -3.91
CA VAL A 116 -13.16 9.47 -5.29
C VAL A 116 -13.09 10.60 -6.30
N SER A 117 -13.70 11.75 -5.99
CA SER A 117 -13.81 12.92 -6.88
C SER A 117 -13.27 14.20 -6.24
N GLY A 118 -12.75 14.12 -5.03
CA GLY A 118 -12.26 15.26 -4.25
C GLY A 118 -10.78 15.61 -4.52
N PRO A 119 -10.28 16.68 -3.88
CA PRO A 119 -8.90 17.16 -4.03
C PRO A 119 -7.85 16.15 -3.55
N THR A 120 -8.24 15.19 -2.71
CA THR A 120 -7.36 14.12 -2.20
C THR A 120 -7.27 12.91 -3.12
N PHE A 121 -7.97 12.89 -4.26
CA PHE A 121 -7.99 11.74 -5.17
C PHE A 121 -6.59 11.35 -5.64
N THR A 122 -5.80 12.30 -6.14
CA THR A 122 -4.44 12.02 -6.66
C THR A 122 -3.55 11.45 -5.57
N HIS A 123 -3.61 12.01 -4.37
CA HIS A 123 -2.88 11.54 -3.19
C HIS A 123 -3.23 10.09 -2.85
N ASN A 124 -4.52 9.77 -2.78
CA ASN A 124 -4.99 8.43 -2.44
C ASN A 124 -4.69 7.42 -3.55
N ALA A 125 -4.85 7.79 -4.82
CA ALA A 125 -4.53 6.94 -5.95
C ALA A 125 -3.04 6.60 -6.01
N LEU A 126 -2.16 7.59 -5.75
CA LEU A 126 -0.71 7.38 -5.69
C LEU A 126 -0.33 6.47 -4.51
N THR A 127 -0.89 6.73 -3.33
CA THR A 127 -0.66 5.92 -2.11
C THR A 127 -1.12 4.48 -2.29
N ALA A 128 -2.33 4.26 -2.83
CA ALA A 128 -2.86 2.93 -3.10
C ALA A 128 -1.95 2.19 -4.08
N ARG A 129 -1.52 2.86 -5.16
CA ARG A 129 -0.66 2.24 -6.16
C ARG A 129 0.72 1.88 -5.60
N TRP A 130 1.29 2.73 -4.76
CA TRP A 130 2.52 2.44 -4.02
C TRP A 130 2.38 1.21 -3.11
N CYS A 131 1.28 1.14 -2.35
CA CYS A 131 0.98 -0.02 -1.51
C CYS A 131 0.90 -1.32 -2.31
N LEU A 132 0.31 -1.28 -3.51
CA LEU A 132 0.24 -2.44 -4.41
C LEU A 132 1.61 -2.81 -4.98
N HIS A 133 2.43 -1.81 -5.34
CA HIS A 133 3.80 -2.05 -5.81
C HIS A 133 4.62 -2.77 -4.73
N LYS A 134 4.58 -2.30 -3.48
CA LYS A 134 5.31 -2.92 -2.37
C LYS A 134 4.79 -4.29 -1.95
N ARG A 135 3.50 -4.59 -2.15
CA ARG A 135 2.99 -5.97 -2.02
C ARG A 135 3.68 -6.92 -2.98
N GLY A 136 3.97 -6.47 -4.20
CA GLY A 136 4.77 -7.24 -5.18
C GLY A 136 6.19 -7.57 -4.70
N GLU A 137 6.73 -6.80 -3.76
CA GLU A 137 8.05 -7.02 -3.14
C GLU A 137 7.99 -7.79 -1.82
N GLY A 138 6.81 -8.32 -1.45
CA GLY A 138 6.60 -9.12 -0.25
C GLY A 138 6.33 -8.30 1.02
N PHE A 139 5.94 -7.03 0.90
CA PHE A 139 5.40 -6.28 2.04
C PHE A 139 3.91 -6.53 2.21
N GLU A 140 3.46 -6.60 3.47
CA GLU A 140 2.08 -6.34 3.82
C GLU A 140 1.87 -4.82 3.86
N THR A 141 0.81 -4.31 3.24
CA THR A 141 0.60 -2.86 3.14
C THR A 141 -0.82 -2.46 3.51
N PHE A 142 -0.92 -1.38 4.27
CA PHE A 142 -2.14 -0.86 4.87
C PHE A 142 -2.20 0.64 4.60
N SER A 143 -3.11 1.08 3.72
CA SER A 143 -3.36 2.49 3.45
C SER A 143 -4.04 3.17 4.64
N GLU A 144 -4.08 4.50 4.66
CA GLU A 144 -4.87 5.28 5.63
C GLU A 144 -6.31 4.76 5.74
N TYR A 145 -6.96 4.43 4.62
CA TYR A 145 -8.32 3.87 4.63
C TYR A 145 -8.39 2.55 5.40
N ALA A 146 -7.42 1.65 5.18
CA ALA A 146 -7.35 0.39 5.93
C ALA A 146 -7.07 0.63 7.42
N LEU A 147 -6.18 1.57 7.76
CA LEU A 147 -5.82 1.91 9.13
C LEU A 147 -6.99 2.52 9.91
N MET A 148 -7.78 3.38 9.26
CA MET A 148 -8.97 4.00 9.85
C MET A 148 -10.09 3.00 10.08
N ASN A 149 -10.15 1.95 9.26
CA ASN A 149 -11.13 0.87 9.41
C ASN A 149 -10.55 -0.35 10.15
N ALA A 150 -9.33 -0.27 10.70
CA ALA A 150 -8.65 -1.39 11.34
C ALA A 150 -9.44 -1.94 12.54
N ASN A 151 -10.01 -1.05 13.36
CA ASN A 151 -10.83 -1.46 14.52
C ASN A 151 -12.09 -2.25 14.11
N ALA A 152 -12.57 -2.06 12.88
CA ALA A 152 -13.76 -2.69 12.35
C ALA A 152 -13.47 -3.81 11.35
N THR A 153 -12.20 -4.09 11.05
CA THR A 153 -11.80 -5.14 10.10
C THR A 153 -10.77 -6.11 10.69
N GLY A 154 -10.10 -5.74 11.79
CA GLY A 154 -9.02 -6.49 12.44
C GLY A 154 -7.78 -6.72 11.57
N ARG A 155 -7.71 -6.11 10.37
CA ARG A 155 -6.70 -6.46 9.35
C ARG A 155 -5.38 -5.76 9.53
N ALA A 156 -5.36 -4.52 10.02
CA ALA A 156 -4.12 -3.79 10.16
C ALA A 156 -3.39 -4.18 11.46
N PRO A 157 -2.06 -4.38 11.42
CA PRO A 157 -1.27 -4.81 12.57
C PRO A 157 -1.06 -3.71 13.62
N VAL A 158 -1.46 -2.47 13.28
CA VAL A 158 -1.41 -1.28 14.12
C VAL A 158 -2.69 -0.48 13.92
N THR A 159 -3.22 0.12 14.97
CA THR A 159 -4.41 0.98 14.87
C THR A 159 -4.04 2.43 14.57
N ALA A 160 -4.95 3.17 13.95
CA ALA A 160 -4.79 4.61 13.74
C ALA A 160 -4.49 5.37 15.06
N GLN A 161 -5.16 4.99 16.15
CA GLN A 161 -4.97 5.60 17.47
C GLN A 161 -3.56 5.36 18.02
N GLN A 162 -3.01 4.15 17.86
CA GLN A 162 -1.64 3.84 18.29
C GLN A 162 -0.62 4.69 17.54
N LEU A 163 -0.78 4.84 16.22
CA LEU A 163 0.11 5.66 15.39
C LEU A 163 0.01 7.15 15.74
N LEU A 164 -1.22 7.68 15.87
CA LEU A 164 -1.46 9.08 16.27
C LEU A 164 -0.86 9.38 17.64
N LYS A 165 -1.07 8.51 18.64
CA LYS A 165 -0.49 8.66 19.98
C LYS A 165 1.04 8.66 19.94
N ARG A 166 1.65 7.84 19.08
CA ARG A 166 3.10 7.67 19.02
C ARG A 166 3.81 8.78 18.24
N TYR A 167 3.22 9.20 17.13
CA TYR A 167 3.86 10.04 16.13
C TYR A 167 3.20 11.42 15.96
N GLY A 168 2.05 11.66 16.59
CA GLY A 168 1.28 12.91 16.47
C GLY A 168 0.57 13.08 15.13
N LYS A 169 0.67 12.09 14.23
CA LYS A 169 0.12 12.09 12.88
C LYS A 169 -0.17 10.66 12.45
N LEU A 170 -1.20 10.48 11.63
CA LEU A 170 -1.40 9.23 10.88
C LEU A 170 -0.59 9.29 9.56
N PRO A 171 0.22 8.26 9.26
CA PRO A 171 0.85 8.14 7.94
C PRO A 171 -0.17 7.81 6.86
N ASP A 172 0.17 8.12 5.61
CA ASP A 172 -0.67 7.80 4.44
C ASP A 172 -0.74 6.28 4.21
N ALA A 173 0.32 5.55 4.56
CA ALA A 173 0.30 4.10 4.62
C ALA A 173 1.33 3.53 5.61
N VAL A 174 1.10 2.28 6.00
CA VAL A 174 2.00 1.43 6.80
C VAL A 174 2.39 0.21 5.98
N LEU A 175 3.67 -0.14 6.02
CA LEU A 175 4.22 -1.32 5.37
C LEU A 175 4.90 -2.21 6.40
N VAL A 176 4.69 -3.52 6.30
CA VAL A 176 5.19 -4.51 7.26
C VAL A 176 5.90 -5.64 6.52
N ARG A 177 7.02 -6.09 7.08
CA ARG A 177 7.74 -7.29 6.63
C ARG A 177 8.42 -7.93 7.83
N GLY A 178 7.83 -9.02 8.34
CA GLY A 178 8.20 -9.59 9.63
C GLY A 178 7.95 -8.58 10.75
N GLU A 179 8.87 -8.43 11.69
CA GLU A 179 8.77 -7.49 12.82
C GLU A 179 9.19 -6.06 12.48
N ARG A 180 9.41 -5.77 11.19
CA ARG A 180 9.80 -4.44 10.73
C ARG A 180 8.61 -3.71 10.12
N LEU A 181 8.45 -2.46 10.53
CA LEU A 181 7.39 -1.57 10.06
C LEU A 181 7.99 -0.31 9.44
N TRP A 182 7.48 0.11 8.29
CA TRP A 182 7.79 1.38 7.64
C TRP A 182 6.54 2.24 7.58
N LEU A 183 6.72 3.55 7.78
CA LEU A 183 5.66 4.53 7.49
C LEU A 183 5.89 5.07 6.08
N ALA A 184 4.82 5.33 5.35
CA ALA A 184 4.87 5.98 4.05
C ALA A 184 4.05 7.27 4.06
N GLU A 185 4.62 8.29 3.45
CA GLU A 185 4.04 9.61 3.26
C GLU A 185 4.07 9.94 1.77
N THR A 186 2.94 10.32 1.21
CA THR A 186 2.79 10.65 -0.20
C THR A 186 2.78 12.15 -0.38
N GLU A 187 3.59 12.68 -1.28
CA GLU A 187 3.60 14.09 -1.66
C GLU A 187 3.11 14.24 -3.11
N SER A 188 1.78 14.27 -3.29
CA SER A 188 1.17 14.53 -4.61
C SER A 188 1.06 16.02 -4.94
N ALA A 189 1.14 16.87 -3.93
CA ALA A 189 1.14 18.33 -4.05
C ALA A 189 2.15 18.91 -3.04
N PRO A 190 2.73 20.10 -3.32
CA PRO A 190 3.70 20.71 -2.42
C PRO A 190 3.19 20.90 -0.99
N LYS A 191 3.76 20.16 -0.03
CA LYS A 191 3.48 20.34 1.41
C LYS A 191 4.20 21.56 1.97
N SER A 192 3.70 22.18 3.04
CA SER A 192 4.43 23.26 3.71
C SER A 192 5.75 22.77 4.29
N THR A 193 6.75 23.65 4.46
CA THR A 193 8.03 23.29 5.08
C THR A 193 7.83 22.67 6.47
N GLN A 194 6.90 23.22 7.27
CA GLN A 194 6.59 22.72 8.60
C GLN A 194 6.03 21.29 8.56
N GLU A 195 5.22 20.95 7.55
CA GLU A 195 4.74 19.58 7.35
C GLU A 195 5.88 18.64 6.96
N LEU A 196 6.76 19.06 6.06
CA LEU A 196 7.95 18.28 5.67
C LEU A 196 8.90 18.08 6.86
N MET A 197 9.06 19.07 7.73
CA MET A 197 9.84 18.94 8.97
C MET A 197 9.21 17.93 9.94
N ARG A 198 7.87 17.88 10.02
CA ARG A 198 7.16 16.86 10.82
C ARG A 198 7.40 15.45 10.27
N ILE A 199 7.36 15.28 8.95
CA ILE A 199 7.70 14.02 8.30
C ILE A 199 9.17 13.63 8.59
N ALA A 200 10.11 14.57 8.44
CA ALA A 200 11.51 14.32 8.76
C ALA A 200 11.73 13.95 10.23
N ALA A 201 10.97 14.54 11.16
CA ALA A 201 11.06 14.22 12.58
C ALA A 201 10.81 12.74 12.88
N LEU A 202 10.00 12.05 12.07
CA LEU A 202 9.71 10.62 12.24
C LEU A 202 11.00 9.76 12.15
N ALA A 203 12.04 10.22 11.44
CA ALA A 203 13.30 9.49 11.31
C ALA A 203 14.02 9.34 12.66
N GLU A 204 13.76 10.24 13.62
CA GLU A 204 14.28 10.17 14.99
C GLU A 204 13.72 8.96 15.77
N HIS A 205 12.59 8.38 15.32
CA HIS A 205 11.95 7.24 15.96
C HIS A 205 12.38 5.88 15.41
N VAL A 206 13.14 5.84 14.31
CA VAL A 206 13.59 4.59 13.69
C VAL A 206 14.50 3.82 14.64
N GLY A 207 14.33 2.50 14.69
CA GLY A 207 14.95 1.59 15.65
C GLY A 207 14.18 1.45 16.97
N ARG A 208 13.08 2.19 17.16
CA ARG A 208 12.23 2.08 18.37
C ARG A 208 10.98 1.26 18.08
N LYS A 209 10.45 0.60 19.11
CA LYS A 209 9.13 -0.04 19.04
C LYS A 209 8.05 0.97 18.67
N VAL A 210 7.13 0.54 17.80
CA VAL A 210 5.96 1.31 17.38
C VAL A 210 4.95 1.41 18.52
N HIS A 211 4.73 0.31 19.22
CA HIS A 211 3.91 0.23 20.43
C HIS A 211 4.55 -0.79 21.41
N PRO A 212 4.47 -0.60 22.74
CA PRO A 212 5.12 -1.51 23.70
C PRO A 212 4.68 -2.97 23.59
N GLU A 213 3.40 -3.18 23.31
CA GLU A 213 2.74 -4.49 23.25
C GLU A 213 2.83 -5.15 21.87
N LEU A 214 3.33 -4.45 20.86
CA LEU A 214 3.46 -4.97 19.50
C LEU A 214 4.91 -5.37 19.22
N PRO A 215 5.12 -6.38 18.35
CA PRO A 215 6.48 -6.80 17.99
C PRO A 215 7.18 -5.81 17.05
N PHE A 216 6.45 -4.85 16.48
CA PHE A 216 6.97 -4.01 15.40
C PHE A 216 7.96 -2.95 15.86
N VAL A 217 9.10 -2.90 15.18
CA VAL A 217 10.10 -1.82 15.26
C VAL A 217 10.02 -0.96 14.01
N LEU A 218 10.02 0.37 14.19
CA LEU A 218 10.06 1.29 13.06
C LEU A 218 11.40 1.16 12.34
N ALA A 219 11.40 0.67 11.10
CA ALA A 219 12.58 0.35 10.32
C ALA A 219 12.98 1.46 9.33
N GLY A 220 12.08 2.39 9.03
CA GLY A 220 12.37 3.51 8.15
C GLY A 220 11.11 4.22 7.67
N LEU A 221 11.31 5.19 6.79
CA LEU A 221 10.26 6.00 6.20
C LEU A 221 10.37 5.97 4.68
N PHE A 222 9.23 5.90 4.01
CA PHE A 222 9.12 6.17 2.58
C PHE A 222 8.47 7.53 2.38
N VAL A 223 9.06 8.36 1.52
CA VAL A 223 8.37 9.54 0.98
C VAL A 223 8.16 9.30 -0.51
N VAL A 224 6.89 9.14 -0.89
CA VAL A 224 6.46 8.76 -2.24
C VAL A 224 6.00 10.00 -2.97
N PHE A 225 6.51 10.24 -4.17
CA PHE A 225 6.13 11.42 -4.93
C PHE A 225 6.33 11.23 -6.43
N ASP A 226 5.68 12.08 -7.21
CA ASP A 226 5.82 12.11 -8.66
C ASP A 226 7.22 12.62 -9.07
N ALA A 227 7.91 11.85 -9.90
CA ALA A 227 9.27 12.12 -10.35
C ALA A 227 9.38 13.42 -11.17
N GLU A 228 8.30 13.89 -11.78
CA GLU A 228 8.27 15.16 -12.52
C GLU A 228 8.31 16.39 -11.59
N GLN A 229 8.12 16.20 -10.28
CA GLN A 229 8.05 17.27 -9.29
C GLN A 229 9.34 17.37 -8.46
N ASN A 230 9.78 18.59 -8.15
CA ASN A 230 11.01 18.83 -7.35
C ASN A 230 10.79 18.67 -5.83
N HIS A 231 10.23 17.54 -5.41
CA HIS A 231 9.96 17.26 -3.98
C HIS A 231 11.21 16.86 -3.21
N ALA A 232 12.11 16.09 -3.83
CA ALA A 232 13.35 15.64 -3.20
C ALA A 232 14.17 16.79 -2.59
N GLY A 233 14.36 17.88 -3.34
CA GLY A 233 15.09 19.06 -2.86
C GLY A 233 14.39 19.78 -1.70
N ARG A 234 13.05 19.83 -1.71
CA ARG A 234 12.23 20.47 -0.67
C ARG A 234 12.25 19.65 0.62
N ILE A 235 12.14 18.33 0.51
CA ILE A 235 12.28 17.39 1.63
C ILE A 235 13.68 17.50 2.23
N ALA A 236 14.74 17.51 1.41
CA ALA A 236 16.11 17.65 1.89
C ALA A 236 16.39 18.98 2.59
N ARG A 237 15.74 20.07 2.16
CA ARG A 237 15.82 21.38 2.82
C ARG A 237 15.13 21.37 4.18
N ALA A 238 13.89 20.87 4.23
CA ALA A 238 13.13 20.77 5.47
C ALA A 238 13.80 19.83 6.49
N ALA A 239 14.40 18.73 6.04
CA ALA A 239 15.16 17.82 6.89
C ALA A 239 16.39 18.49 7.50
N ARG A 240 17.16 19.25 6.70
CA ARG A 240 18.28 20.06 7.20
C ARG A 240 17.84 21.06 8.26
N GLU A 241 16.74 21.76 8.02
CA GLU A 241 16.19 22.72 8.99
C GLU A 241 15.73 22.03 10.28
N ARG A 242 15.03 20.89 10.17
CA ARG A 242 14.57 20.10 11.33
C ARG A 242 15.71 19.58 12.19
N TRP A 243 16.85 19.29 11.57
CA TRP A 243 18.00 18.66 12.20
C TRP A 243 19.18 19.60 12.42
N GLN A 244 18.99 20.92 12.31
CA GLN A 244 20.05 21.92 12.51
C GLN A 244 20.79 21.80 13.86
N ARG A 245 20.14 21.21 14.86
CA ARG A 245 20.71 20.96 16.20
C ARG A 245 21.70 19.79 16.25
N TYR A 246 21.71 18.93 15.24
CA TYR A 246 22.57 17.75 15.19
C TYR A 246 23.83 18.02 14.36
N ASN A 247 24.91 17.31 14.65
CA ASN A 247 26.12 17.36 13.83
C ASN A 247 25.89 16.71 12.45
N ASN A 248 26.83 16.89 11.51
CA ASN A 248 26.68 16.40 10.14
C ASN A 248 26.57 14.86 10.05
N ALA A 249 27.24 14.12 10.93
CA ALA A 249 27.20 12.65 10.93
C ALA A 249 25.82 12.14 11.36
N ASP A 250 25.25 12.72 12.41
CA ASP A 250 23.91 12.42 12.90
C ASP A 250 22.84 12.82 11.87
N GLN A 251 23.00 13.97 11.22
CA GLN A 251 22.12 14.38 10.11
C GLN A 251 22.16 13.38 8.95
N ALA A 252 23.34 12.92 8.54
CA ALA A 252 23.50 11.91 7.50
C ALA A 252 22.86 10.56 7.90
N LEU A 253 23.04 10.14 9.15
CA LEU A 253 22.39 8.95 9.69
C LEU A 253 20.87 9.10 9.67
N LEU A 254 20.32 10.23 10.11
CA LEU A 254 18.89 10.49 10.08
C LEU A 254 18.34 10.50 8.65
N ALA A 255 19.05 11.12 7.71
CA ALA A 255 18.69 11.13 6.30
C ALA A 255 18.66 9.72 5.70
N SER A 256 19.62 8.86 6.05
CA SER A 256 19.69 7.47 5.56
C SER A 256 18.47 6.62 5.96
N ARG A 257 17.71 7.04 6.98
CA ARG A 257 16.49 6.36 7.44
C ARG A 257 15.25 6.71 6.59
N ILE A 258 15.35 7.71 5.73
CA ILE A 258 14.31 8.13 4.80
C ILE A 258 14.68 7.61 3.40
N THR A 259 13.75 6.90 2.77
CA THR A 259 13.82 6.50 1.37
C THR A 259 12.88 7.37 0.56
N LEU A 260 13.42 8.04 -0.46
CA LEU A 260 12.67 8.77 -1.47
C LEU A 260 12.24 7.79 -2.56
N ALA A 261 10.94 7.62 -2.74
CA ALA A 261 10.33 6.81 -3.78
C ALA A 261 9.81 7.72 -4.90
N ARG A 262 10.58 7.84 -5.97
CA ARG A 262 10.29 8.65 -7.14
C ARG A 262 9.47 7.84 -8.13
N VAL A 263 8.22 8.20 -8.30
CA VAL A 263 7.28 7.48 -9.15
C VAL A 263 7.19 8.15 -10.52
N SER A 264 7.39 7.37 -11.58
CA SER A 264 7.09 7.82 -12.94
C SER A 264 5.63 7.56 -13.26
N LEU A 265 4.88 8.63 -13.51
CA LEU A 265 3.47 8.59 -13.86
C LEU A 265 3.28 8.98 -15.33
N GLY A 266 2.33 8.35 -16.00
CA GLY A 266 1.74 8.82 -17.27
C GLY A 266 0.35 9.37 -17.04
N LEU A 267 -0.19 10.09 -18.02
CA LEU A 267 -1.54 10.65 -17.90
C LEU A 267 -2.65 9.58 -17.97
N PRO A 268 -3.75 9.74 -17.22
CA PRO A 268 -3.92 10.74 -16.16
C PRO A 268 -3.18 10.39 -14.86
N LEU A 269 -2.90 9.11 -14.57
CA LEU A 269 -2.13 8.66 -13.39
C LEU A 269 -1.65 7.19 -13.57
N THR A 270 -1.16 6.84 -14.76
CA THR A 270 -0.71 5.50 -15.11
C THR A 270 0.69 5.24 -14.56
N TRP A 271 0.85 4.25 -13.69
CA TRP A 271 2.15 3.91 -13.11
C TRP A 271 3.09 3.31 -14.15
N ARG A 272 4.21 3.98 -14.44
CA ARG A 272 5.23 3.52 -15.40
C ARG A 272 6.42 2.88 -14.72
N GLY A 273 6.75 3.31 -13.51
CA GLY A 273 7.88 2.78 -12.75
C GLY A 273 8.10 3.55 -11.46
N CYS A 274 9.04 3.07 -10.66
CA CYS A 274 9.49 3.74 -9.44
C CYS A 274 10.99 3.52 -9.27
N SER A 275 11.68 4.55 -8.80
CA SER A 275 13.05 4.43 -8.30
C SER A 275 13.11 4.82 -6.83
N GLU A 276 13.95 4.13 -6.07
CA GLU A 276 14.11 4.34 -4.64
C GLU A 276 15.55 4.69 -4.31
N GLU A 277 15.73 5.79 -3.59
CA GLU A 277 17.04 6.25 -3.14
C GLU A 277 16.95 6.71 -1.69
N ARG A 278 18.05 6.58 -0.94
CA ARG A 278 18.10 7.17 0.40
C ARG A 278 18.16 8.69 0.27
N LEU A 279 17.50 9.40 1.18
CA LEU A 279 17.64 10.84 1.27
C LEU A 279 19.11 11.18 1.58
N THR A 280 19.70 12.00 0.73
CA THR A 280 21.04 12.57 0.95
C THR A 280 20.91 14.06 1.21
N LEU A 281 21.54 14.54 2.28
CA LEU A 281 21.70 15.97 2.53
C LEU A 281 23.02 16.38 1.87
N GLN A 282 22.99 16.81 0.61
CA GLN A 282 24.19 17.35 -0.02
C GLN A 282 24.73 18.50 0.84
N SER A 283 26.00 18.42 1.21
CA SER A 283 26.73 19.57 1.75
C SER A 283 26.64 20.68 0.72
N LYS A 284 26.29 21.91 1.14
CA LYS A 284 26.48 23.07 0.27
C LYS A 284 27.94 23.02 -0.19
N THR A 285 28.19 22.73 -1.45
CA THR A 285 29.44 23.12 -2.09
C THR A 285 29.52 24.62 -1.87
N GLN A 286 30.53 25.07 -1.12
CA GLN A 286 30.84 26.50 -1.05
C GLN A 286 31.03 26.96 -2.50
N PRO A 287 30.36 28.03 -2.95
CA PRO A 287 30.76 28.65 -4.21
C PRO A 287 32.21 29.12 -4.02
N VAL A 288 33.08 28.69 -4.93
CA VAL A 288 34.42 29.24 -5.13
C VAL A 288 34.29 30.69 -5.56
#